data_AF-A0AA37FKC4-F1
#
_entry.id   AF-A0AA37FKC4-F1
#
_cell.length_a   1.000
_cell.length_b   1.000
_cell.length_c   1.000
_cell.angle_alpha   90.00
_cell.angle_beta   90.00
_cell.angle_gamma   90.00
#
_symmetry.space_group_name_H-M   'P 1'
#
loop_
_entity.id
_entity.type
_entity.pdbx_description
1 polymer ?
#
loop_
_entity_poly.entity_id
_entity_poly.type
_entity_poly.pdbx_seq_one_letter_code
_entity_poly.pdbx_strand_id
1 'polypeptide(L)'
;MGLFNKILQVLGFGDEAQAAPAPSPQQQATAAPAVQGIAVVDVVAKLEGLAAKHPEKLNWQVSIVDLLKLLGLDSSLGARKELAGELGCPAEKMGDSAQMNMWLHKTVLQKLADNGGNVPVDLLD
;
A
#
# COMPACT_ATOMS: atom_id res chain seq x y z
N MET A 1 -13.19 -6.12 10.95
CA MET A 1 -11.99 -6.11 10.10
C MET A 1 -11.54 -4.67 9.99
N GLY A 2 -10.36 -4.37 10.50
CA GLY A 2 -9.80 -3.03 10.54
C GLY A 2 -9.55 -2.43 9.16
N LEU A 3 -9.52 -1.10 9.05
CA LEU A 3 -9.26 -0.39 7.79
C LEU A 3 -7.87 -0.77 7.25
N PHE A 4 -6.87 -0.87 8.14
CA PHE A 4 -5.51 -1.28 7.75
C PHE A 4 -5.47 -2.70 7.18
N ASN A 5 -6.22 -3.63 7.77
CA ASN A 5 -6.31 -5.00 7.25
C ASN A 5 -6.90 -5.04 5.84
N LYS A 6 -7.87 -4.16 5.53
CA LYS A 6 -8.40 -4.04 4.18
C LYS A 6 -7.35 -3.54 3.19
N ILE A 7 -6.52 -2.58 3.58
CA ILE A 7 -5.39 -2.09 2.76
C ILE A 7 -4.45 -3.25 2.43
N LEU A 8 -4.07 -4.05 3.43
CA LEU A 8 -3.24 -5.24 3.25
C LEU A 8 -3.85 -6.21 2.24
N GLN A 9 -5.14 -6.54 2.38
CA GLN A 9 -5.84 -7.45 1.46
C GLN A 9 -5.90 -6.91 0.03
N VAL A 10 -6.19 -5.62 -0.16
CA VAL A 10 -6.24 -5.01 -1.51
C VAL A 10 -4.87 -5.02 -2.18
N LEU A 11 -3.81 -4.83 -1.40
CA LEU A 11 -2.43 -4.88 -1.90
C LEU A 11 -1.90 -6.32 -2.09
N GLY A 12 -2.59 -7.32 -1.56
CA GLY A 12 -2.24 -8.73 -1.68
C GLY A 12 -1.34 -9.26 -0.56
N PHE A 13 -1.23 -8.56 0.56
CA PHE A 13 -0.60 -9.09 1.77
C PHE A 13 -1.52 -10.13 2.40
N GLY A 14 -1.15 -11.40 2.29
CA GLY A 14 -1.93 -12.54 2.79
C GLY A 14 -2.56 -13.42 1.71
N ASP A 15 -2.38 -13.09 0.43
CA ASP A 15 -2.67 -13.99 -0.69
C ASP A 15 -1.34 -14.53 -1.25
N GLU A 16 -0.81 -15.58 -0.60
CA GLU A 16 0.17 -16.46 -1.22
C GLU A 16 -0.49 -17.18 -2.40
N ALA A 17 -0.61 -16.52 -3.56
CA ALA A 17 -0.61 -17.11 -4.90
C ALA A 17 -1.36 -16.24 -5.93
N GLN A 18 -0.77 -15.11 -6.33
CA GLN A 18 -0.91 -14.69 -7.72
C GLN A 18 0.29 -13.91 -8.25
N ALA A 19 1.47 -14.53 -8.13
CA ALA A 19 2.36 -14.52 -9.28
C ALA A 19 1.67 -15.36 -10.36
N ALA A 20 0.87 -14.74 -11.23
CA ALA A 20 0.50 -15.39 -12.47
C ALA A 20 1.79 -15.50 -13.30
N PRO A 21 2.35 -16.70 -13.56
CA PRO A 21 3.24 -16.83 -14.68
C PRO A 21 2.35 -16.68 -15.91
N ALA A 22 2.56 -15.63 -16.69
CA ALA A 22 2.00 -15.59 -18.04
C ALA A 22 2.46 -16.86 -18.77
N PRO A 23 1.56 -17.72 -19.29
CA PRO A 23 1.97 -18.81 -20.14
C PRO A 23 2.26 -18.22 -21.52
N SER A 24 3.54 -17.97 -21.81
CA SER A 24 4.00 -17.75 -23.18
C SER A 24 4.61 -19.07 -23.67
N PRO A 25 4.03 -19.74 -24.68
CA PRO A 25 4.73 -20.81 -25.37
C PRO A 25 5.80 -20.21 -26.29
N GLN A 26 6.98 -20.84 -26.29
CA GLN A 26 8.11 -20.68 -27.24
C GLN A 26 9.02 -19.48 -26.94
N GLN A 27 10.35 -19.58 -26.85
CA GLN A 27 11.31 -20.46 -27.51
C GLN A 27 12.67 -20.40 -26.75
N GLN A 28 13.49 -21.45 -26.90
CA GLN A 28 14.83 -21.65 -26.32
C GLN A 28 15.79 -20.44 -26.33
N ALA A 29 16.44 -20.14 -25.20
CA ALA A 29 17.91 -20.06 -25.07
C ALA A 29 18.38 -19.47 -23.71
N THR A 30 19.33 -20.17 -23.09
CA THR A 30 20.31 -19.72 -22.06
C THR A 30 19.83 -19.36 -20.64
N ALA A 31 20.46 -20.07 -19.69
CA ALA A 31 20.24 -20.01 -18.26
C ALA A 31 20.70 -18.69 -17.62
N ALA A 32 19.81 -18.14 -16.79
CA ALA A 32 20.15 -17.63 -15.46
C ALA A 32 18.99 -18.05 -14.54
N PRO A 33 19.24 -18.64 -13.37
CA PRO A 33 18.18 -18.79 -12.39
C PRO A 33 17.82 -17.36 -11.99
N ALA A 34 16.70 -16.84 -12.49
CA ALA A 34 16.08 -15.68 -11.88
C ALA A 34 15.85 -16.11 -10.43
N VAL A 35 16.68 -15.57 -9.54
CA VAL A 35 16.53 -15.66 -8.10
C VAL A 35 15.04 -15.44 -7.88
N GLN A 36 14.36 -16.49 -7.43
CA GLN A 36 12.99 -16.39 -6.96
C GLN A 36 13.11 -15.50 -5.73
N GLY A 37 13.15 -14.20 -6.00
CA GLY A 37 13.12 -13.17 -5.00
C GLY A 37 11.89 -13.49 -4.21
N ILE A 38 12.11 -13.80 -2.94
CA ILE A 38 11.22 -13.54 -1.82
C ILE A 38 10.06 -12.69 -2.33
N ALA A 39 8.83 -13.19 -2.28
CA ALA A 39 7.65 -12.49 -2.80
C ALA A 39 7.40 -11.23 -1.95
N VAL A 40 8.28 -10.24 -2.10
CA VAL A 40 8.15 -8.92 -1.50
C VAL A 40 7.06 -8.25 -2.31
N VAL A 41 5.95 -7.93 -1.64
CA VAL A 41 4.84 -7.25 -2.29
C VAL A 41 5.32 -5.85 -2.63
N ASP A 42 5.53 -5.57 -3.91
CA ASP A 42 5.96 -4.25 -4.35
C ASP A 42 4.79 -3.26 -4.25
N VAL A 43 4.72 -2.57 -3.10
CA VAL A 43 3.60 -1.70 -2.74
C VAL A 43 3.46 -0.56 -3.73
N VAL A 44 4.59 0.02 -4.13
CA VAL A 44 4.62 1.13 -5.09
C VAL A 44 4.12 0.67 -6.44
N ALA A 45 4.63 -0.44 -6.99
CA ALA A 45 4.15 -0.94 -8.28
C ALA A 45 2.65 -1.27 -8.25
N LYS A 46 2.13 -1.79 -7.13
CA LYS A 46 0.69 -2.05 -6.95
C LYS A 46 -0.12 -0.75 -6.93
N LEU A 47 0.31 0.24 -6.13
CA LEU A 47 -0.36 1.53 -6.03
C LEU A 47 -0.30 2.31 -7.34
N GLU A 48 0.84 2.34 -8.03
CA GLU A 48 0.98 2.95 -9.36
C GLU A 48 0.08 2.26 -10.39
N GLY A 49 0.02 0.93 -10.38
CA GLY A 49 -0.85 0.17 -11.27
C GLY A 49 -2.33 0.44 -11.02
N LEU A 50 -2.74 0.61 -9.76
CA LEU A 50 -4.09 1.05 -9.41
C LEU A 50 -4.32 2.50 -9.84
N ALA A 51 -3.34 3.39 -9.63
CA ALA A 51 -3.47 4.82 -9.90
C ALA A 51 -3.58 5.09 -11.39
N ALA A 52 -2.82 4.36 -12.20
CA ALA A 52 -2.90 4.39 -13.66
C ALA A 52 -4.27 3.91 -14.19
N LYS A 53 -4.94 3.01 -13.45
CA LYS A 53 -6.30 2.55 -13.77
C LYS A 53 -7.39 3.47 -13.20
N HIS A 54 -7.04 4.30 -12.23
CA HIS A 54 -7.98 5.23 -11.63
C HIS A 54 -8.21 6.41 -12.58
N PRO A 55 -9.47 6.84 -12.80
CA PRO A 55 -9.77 7.96 -13.69
C PRO A 55 -9.29 9.31 -13.14
N GLU A 56 -8.98 9.39 -11.85
CA GLU A 56 -8.57 10.60 -11.14
C GLU A 56 -7.07 10.57 -10.84
N LYS A 57 -6.41 11.73 -10.96
CA LYS A 57 -5.04 11.92 -10.47
C LYS A 57 -5.06 12.05 -8.95
N LEU A 58 -4.85 10.93 -8.27
CA LEU A 58 -4.79 10.81 -6.82
C LEU A 58 -3.34 10.88 -6.34
N ASN A 59 -3.03 11.79 -5.41
CA ASN A 59 -1.68 11.96 -4.86
C ASN A 59 -1.45 11.04 -3.64
N TRP A 60 -1.59 9.73 -3.87
CA TRP A 60 -1.48 8.70 -2.82
C TRP A 60 -0.12 8.69 -2.10
N GLN A 61 0.92 9.26 -2.71
CA GLN A 61 2.29 9.37 -2.17
C GLN A 61 2.43 10.38 -1.02
N VAL A 62 1.49 11.31 -0.87
CA VAL A 62 1.54 12.36 0.17
C VAL A 62 0.23 12.47 0.93
N SER A 63 -0.87 12.03 0.33
CA SER A 63 -2.22 12.12 0.87
C SER A 63 -2.76 10.74 1.22
N ILE A 64 -2.93 10.46 2.51
CA ILE A 64 -3.65 9.28 2.99
C ILE A 64 -5.08 9.20 2.42
N VAL A 65 -5.72 10.34 2.19
CA VAL A 65 -7.08 10.43 1.64
C VAL A 65 -7.13 9.84 0.23
N ASP A 66 -6.17 10.24 -0.60
CA ASP A 66 -6.05 9.79 -1.98
C ASP A 66 -5.61 8.33 -2.04
N LEU A 67 -4.74 7.89 -1.12
CA LEU A 67 -4.39 6.48 -0.96
C LEU A 67 -5.64 5.62 -0.66
N LEU A 68 -6.47 6.05 0.29
CA LEU A 68 -7.69 5.33 0.64
C LEU A 68 -8.69 5.28 -0.53
N LYS A 69 -8.87 6.40 -1.24
CA LYS A 69 -9.72 6.44 -2.45
C LYS A 69 -9.22 5.50 -3.53
N LEU A 70 -7.91 5.49 -3.75
CA LEU A 70 -7.27 4.66 -4.75
C LEU A 70 -7.53 3.17 -4.50
N LEU A 71 -7.56 2.77 -3.23
CA LEU A 71 -7.87 1.42 -2.78
C LEU A 71 -9.38 1.12 -2.74
N GLY A 72 -10.23 2.09 -3.11
CA GLY A 72 -11.69 1.97 -3.02
C GLY A 72 -12.22 1.94 -1.59
N LEU A 73 -11.46 2.49 -0.63
CA LEU A 73 -11.82 2.54 0.78
C LEU A 73 -12.46 3.88 1.15
N ASP A 74 -13.22 3.88 2.26
CA ASP A 74 -13.77 5.11 2.81
C ASP A 74 -12.63 6.03 3.28
N SER A 75 -12.59 7.23 2.71
CA SER A 75 -11.57 8.25 3.00
C SER A 75 -12.12 9.37 3.88
N SER A 76 -13.28 9.15 4.50
CA SER A 76 -13.94 10.09 5.40
C SER A 76 -13.16 10.24 6.70
N LEU A 77 -13.46 11.30 7.46
CA LEU A 77 -12.84 11.53 8.77
C LEU A 77 -13.08 10.36 9.75
N GLY A 78 -14.21 9.66 9.63
CA GLY A 78 -14.51 8.47 10.43
C GLY A 78 -13.50 7.35 10.18
N ALA A 79 -13.31 6.96 8.92
CA ALA A 79 -12.34 5.93 8.55
C ALA A 79 -10.89 6.31 8.92
N ARG A 80 -10.50 7.58 8.74
CA ARG A 80 -9.17 8.06 9.16
C ARG A 80 -8.98 7.97 10.67
N LYS A 81 -10.00 8.29 11.46
CA LYS A 81 -9.96 8.16 12.93
C LYS A 81 -9.91 6.69 13.36
N GLU A 82 -10.65 5.82 12.69
CA GLU A 82 -10.60 4.38 12.93
C GLU A 82 -9.19 3.84 12.65
N LEU A 83 -8.63 4.15 11.47
CA LEU A 83 -7.26 3.79 11.10
C LEU A 83 -6.24 4.37 12.10
N ALA A 84 -6.43 5.61 12.54
CA ALA A 84 -5.58 6.24 13.54
C ALA A 84 -5.65 5.50 14.88
N GLY A 85 -6.86 5.10 15.31
CA GLY A 85 -7.04 4.29 16.51
C GLY A 85 -6.35 2.92 16.39
N GLU A 86 -6.48 2.26 15.25
CA GLU A 86 -5.85 0.95 15.01
C GLU A 86 -4.33 1.00 14.95
N LEU A 87 -3.78 2.05 14.35
CA LEU A 87 -2.33 2.25 14.26
C LEU A 87 -1.71 2.85 15.53
N GLY A 88 -2.52 3.22 16.53
CA GLY A 88 -2.05 3.82 17.78
C GLY A 88 -1.58 5.27 17.63
N CYS A 89 -2.30 6.07 16.82
CA CYS A 89 -2.00 7.47 16.59
C CYS A 89 -1.98 8.26 17.91
N PRO A 90 -0.91 9.02 18.18
CA PRO A 90 -0.79 9.81 19.41
C PRO A 90 -1.85 10.93 19.45
N ALA A 91 -2.37 11.19 20.64
CA ALA A 91 -3.39 12.22 20.86
C ALA A 91 -2.91 13.62 20.42
N GLU A 92 -1.61 13.87 20.49
CA GLU A 92 -0.97 15.11 20.02
C GLU A 92 -1.19 15.35 18.52
N LYS A 93 -1.22 14.28 17.71
CA LYS A 93 -1.45 14.34 16.27
C LYS A 93 -2.94 14.30 15.94
N MET A 94 -3.79 13.70 16.79
CA MET A 94 -5.25 13.70 16.59
C MET A 94 -5.88 15.08 16.68
N GLY A 95 -5.24 16.04 17.36
CA GLY A 95 -5.74 17.42 17.47
C GLY A 95 -5.68 18.22 16.17
N ASP A 96 -4.80 17.86 15.24
CA ASP A 96 -4.60 18.56 13.98
C ASP A 96 -4.76 17.62 12.79
N SER A 97 -5.76 17.87 11.95
CA SER A 97 -6.08 16.96 10.84
C SER A 97 -4.98 16.86 9.78
N ALA A 98 -4.16 17.91 9.60
CA ALA A 98 -3.05 17.87 8.65
C ALA A 98 -1.91 17.00 9.20
N GLN A 99 -1.53 17.22 10.46
CA GLN A 99 -0.54 16.38 11.13
C GLN A 99 -1.00 14.93 11.25
N MET A 100 -2.28 14.69 11.58
CA MET A 100 -2.87 13.36 11.62
C MET A 100 -2.76 12.68 10.26
N ASN A 101 -3.13 13.37 9.17
CA ASN A 101 -3.06 12.81 7.83
C ASN A 101 -1.63 12.45 7.41
N MET A 102 -0.65 13.32 7.68
CA MET A 102 0.76 13.06 7.38
C MET A 102 1.29 11.89 8.21
N TRP A 103 0.98 11.85 9.50
CA TRP A 103 1.39 10.76 10.38
C TRP A 103 0.75 9.43 9.97
N LEU A 104 -0.55 9.43 9.64
CA LEU A 104 -1.26 8.26 9.15
C LEU A 104 -0.64 7.71 7.87
N HIS A 105 -0.38 8.58 6.90
CA HIS A 105 0.25 8.21 5.65
C HIS A 105 1.58 7.47 5.89
N LYS A 106 2.47 8.08 6.66
CA LYS A 106 3.78 7.49 7.01
C LYS A 106 3.64 6.18 7.77
N THR A 107 2.76 6.13 8.77
CA THR A 107 2.59 4.95 9.62
C THR A 107 2.01 3.77 8.84
N VAL A 108 1.06 4.03 7.93
CA VAL A 108 0.53 3.02 7.01
C VAL A 108 1.66 2.46 6.17
N LEU A 109 2.44 3.32 5.51
CA LEU A 109 3.56 2.89 4.67
C LEU A 109 4.63 2.12 5.45
N GLN A 110 5.00 2.59 6.64
CA GLN A 110 5.90 1.85 7.52
C GLN A 110 5.35 0.49 7.90
N LYS A 111 4.05 0.39 8.22
CA LYS A 111 3.43 -0.90 8.55
C LYS A 111 3.32 -1.81 7.34
N LEU A 112 3.10 -1.29 6.14
CA LEU A 112 3.17 -2.08 4.91
C LEU A 112 4.58 -2.66 4.71
N ALA A 113 5.62 -1.86 4.93
CA ALA A 113 7.01 -2.33 4.88
C ALA A 113 7.29 -3.42 5.94
N ASP A 114 6.83 -3.21 7.18
CA ASP A 114 6.94 -4.14 8.30
C ASP A 114 6.22 -5.49 8.04
N ASN A 115 5.17 -5.48 7.21
CA ASN A 115 4.42 -6.68 6.79
C ASN A 115 5.02 -7.37 5.53
N GLY A 116 6.24 -7.01 5.12
CA GLY A 116 6.94 -7.61 3.97
C GLY A 116 6.74 -6.87 2.65
N GLY A 117 6.34 -5.60 2.71
CA GLY A 117 6.14 -4.75 1.53
C GLY A 117 7.42 -4.04 1.11
N ASN A 118 7.64 -3.88 -0.20
CA ASN A 118 8.68 -2.99 -0.70
C ASN A 118 8.14 -1.56 -0.71
N VAL A 119 8.63 -0.73 0.20
CA VAL A 119 8.29 0.70 0.26
C VAL A 119 9.59 1.51 0.20
N PRO A 120 9.77 2.39 -0.79
CA PRO A 120 10.94 3.23 -0.89
C PRO A 120 10.97 4.26 0.25
N VAL A 121 12.19 4.55 0.70
CA VAL A 121 12.44 5.51 1.80
C VAL A 121 11.93 6.91 1.51
N ASP A 122 11.84 7.32 0.25
CA ASP A 122 11.30 8.62 -0.19
C ASP A 122 9.83 8.82 0.25
N LEU A 123 9.06 7.72 0.33
CA LEU A 123 7.68 7.77 0.82
C LEU A 123 7.58 7.67 2.35
N LEU A 124 8.67 7.30 3.01
CA LEU A 124 8.79 7.20 4.47
C LEU A 124 9.34 8.50 5.10
N ASP A 125 9.94 9.38 4.28
CA ASP A 125 10.64 10.61 4.70
C ASP A 125 9.74 11.80 5.03
#